data_AF-A0A820K7A0-F1
#
_entry.id   AF-A0A820K7A0-F1
#
_cell.length_a   1.000
_cell.length_b   1.000
_cell.length_c   1.000
_cell.angle_alpha   90.00
_cell.angle_beta   90.00
_cell.angle_gamma   90.00
#
_symmetry.space_group_name_H-M   'P 1'
#
loop_
_entity.id
_entity.type
_entity.pdbx_description
1 polymer ?
#
loop_
_entity_poly.entity_id
_entity_poly.type
_entity_poly.pdbx_seq_one_letter_code
_entity_poly.pdbx_strand_id
1 'polypeptide(L)'
;MDIDLQPLPALTYTTIGGIIDLYIFTGPTVQNVIEQYWDIIGKPMMPPFWSLGFHLCRWGYNKIENIVASLERMQKADFPLDVQWTDIDAMSSLLDFTYDEKNFHGLPEFVRALQADGIHYVNIIDPGISSTQTAGTYFPYDDGVKRGIFMRKFNSTELITGKVWPGKTAFPDFTNPNTVEWWTNVTETFHDVVPFDGMWIDMNEPSSFVDGSTDGCTDNTLDNPPFVPHVHGDALSAKTLCPSAQHYLSSHYNLHNMYGYFEAKATNQALKTIRKKRPFVLARSTFAGSGQFTAHWTGDNQATFDDMYFSIPAILSFNMFGITHVGADICGFILDTTEELCTRWMQLGAFYPFMRNHNALGQRDQDPASFSWETQQIMKQALIMRYSLIPFWYTLHHEATMKSKTIVQPLFSEYINDANTYNIDQQFLVGRALLVSPNLLPESNNVHAYIPQDVWYEFPSGVKLNSVGLFIDLYAPISKINIHVRGGFIIPMQIPGDNLVLGRGNPFTLLVAQSQSGSANGNLFWDDGESIDSIETKIYNYLEFSLTDFNKLTINTLVSNYKDFAMRLDLVKILGVNKFVTNVTVNGKIYSNFLYNIPDQILVVYALDLDMLAQSSQTIQWTTST
;
A
#
# COMPACT_ATOMS: atom_id res chain seq x y z
N MET A 1 -21.77 2.06 15.72
CA MET A 1 -22.63 3.26 15.59
C MET A 1 -23.24 3.21 14.21
N ASP A 2 -24.41 3.84 14.03
CA ASP A 2 -24.99 4.02 12.70
C ASP A 2 -24.79 5.46 12.22
N ILE A 3 -24.62 5.62 10.90
CA ILE A 3 -24.59 6.91 10.22
C ILE A 3 -25.64 6.85 9.10
N ASP A 4 -26.79 7.47 9.34
CA ASP A 4 -27.90 7.48 8.39
C ASP A 4 -27.82 8.67 7.43
N LEU A 5 -27.83 8.38 6.13
CA LEU A 5 -27.90 9.38 5.06
C LEU A 5 -29.37 9.65 4.70
N GLN A 6 -29.77 10.93 4.67
CA GLN A 6 -31.15 11.32 4.35
C GLN A 6 -31.26 12.05 2.98
N PRO A 7 -32.43 11.98 2.29
CA PRO A 7 -32.63 12.62 0.99
C PRO A 7 -32.56 14.17 1.01
N LEU A 8 -32.99 14.80 2.11
CA LEU A 8 -32.54 16.15 2.45
C LEU A 8 -31.13 15.97 2.98
N PRO A 9 -30.07 16.57 2.39
CA PRO A 9 -28.69 16.26 2.75
C PRO A 9 -28.46 16.55 4.23
N ALA A 10 -28.55 15.49 5.03
CA ALA A 10 -28.49 15.48 6.47
C ALA A 10 -27.92 14.13 6.89
N LEU A 11 -27.12 14.16 7.95
CA LEU A 11 -26.50 13.00 8.56
C LEU A 11 -27.05 12.85 9.97
N THR A 12 -27.48 11.65 10.35
CA THR A 12 -27.79 11.33 11.75
C THR A 12 -26.76 10.33 12.26
N TYR A 13 -26.07 10.69 13.33
CA TYR A 13 -25.14 9.81 14.03
C TYR A 13 -25.87 9.19 15.22
N THR A 14 -25.97 7.86 15.24
CA THR A 14 -26.55 7.11 16.36
C THR A 14 -25.47 6.27 17.03
N THR A 15 -24.93 6.80 18.13
CA THR A 15 -23.85 6.17 18.93
C THR A 15 -24.41 5.46 20.16
N ILE A 16 -23.76 4.38 20.57
CA ILE A 16 -24.22 3.54 21.70
C ILE A 16 -23.49 3.82 23.02
N GLY A 17 -22.47 4.68 22.99
CA GLY A 17 -21.70 5.07 24.16
C GLY A 17 -20.77 6.23 23.85
N GLY A 18 -19.93 6.59 24.83
CA GLY A 18 -18.96 7.67 24.69
C GLY A 18 -19.58 9.08 24.82
N ILE A 19 -18.95 10.05 24.15
CA ILE A 19 -19.38 11.45 24.07
C ILE A 19 -19.49 11.86 22.60
N ILE A 20 -20.13 13.01 22.37
CA ILE A 20 -20.09 13.67 21.06
C ILE A 20 -18.88 14.61 21.06
N ASP A 21 -17.83 14.22 20.36
CA ASP A 21 -16.64 15.05 20.07
C ASP A 21 -16.53 15.23 18.55
N LEU A 22 -16.79 16.45 18.07
CA LEU A 22 -16.94 16.75 16.64
C LEU A 22 -15.89 17.75 16.17
N TYR A 23 -15.20 17.39 15.09
CA TYR A 23 -14.26 18.25 14.38
C TYR A 23 -14.85 18.62 13.04
N ILE A 24 -14.83 19.92 12.70
CA ILE A 24 -15.29 20.45 11.41
C ILE A 24 -14.09 21.05 10.69
N PHE A 25 -13.77 20.47 9.53
CA PHE A 25 -12.66 20.88 8.68
C PHE A 25 -13.20 21.66 7.48
N THR A 26 -12.79 22.93 7.33
CA THR A 26 -13.45 23.89 6.44
C THR A 26 -12.79 24.04 5.08
N GLY A 27 -11.64 23.41 4.82
CA GLY A 27 -10.95 23.52 3.54
C GLY A 27 -10.16 24.83 3.36
N PRO A 28 -10.15 25.45 2.16
CA PRO A 28 -11.25 25.47 1.18
C PRO A 28 -11.17 24.41 0.07
N THR A 29 -10.03 23.75 -0.10
CA THR A 29 -9.90 22.65 -1.07
C THR A 29 -10.12 21.29 -0.40
N VAL A 30 -10.43 20.25 -1.18
CA VAL A 30 -10.53 18.86 -0.69
C VAL A 30 -9.23 18.45 0.01
N GLN A 31 -8.09 18.77 -0.60
CA GLN A 31 -6.77 18.49 -0.02
C GLN A 31 -6.55 19.22 1.33
N ASN A 32 -7.05 20.45 1.50
CA ASN A 32 -6.94 21.14 2.79
C ASN A 32 -7.85 20.51 3.87
N VAL A 33 -9.02 20.00 3.50
CA VAL A 33 -9.89 19.26 4.43
C VAL A 33 -9.17 18.01 4.95
N ILE A 34 -8.56 17.24 4.03
CA ILE A 34 -7.80 16.03 4.38
C ILE A 34 -6.58 16.37 5.23
N GLU A 35 -5.83 17.42 4.87
CA GLU A 35 -4.67 17.90 5.65
C GLU A 35 -5.08 18.27 7.08
N GLN A 36 -6.16 19.05 7.26
CA GLN A 36 -6.66 19.43 8.58
C GLN A 36 -7.12 18.21 9.40
N TYR A 37 -7.72 17.20 8.76
CA TYR A 37 -8.08 15.95 9.41
C TYR A 37 -6.83 15.18 9.88
N TRP A 38 -5.81 15.05 9.03
CA TRP A 38 -4.58 14.33 9.36
C TRP A 38 -3.74 15.03 10.42
N ASP A 39 -3.80 16.36 10.52
CA ASP A 39 -3.14 17.10 11.60
C ASP A 39 -3.73 16.76 12.99
N ILE A 40 -4.98 16.27 13.04
CA ILE A 40 -5.61 15.78 14.28
C ILE A 40 -5.30 14.31 14.53
N ILE A 41 -5.51 13.44 13.53
CA ILE A 41 -5.39 11.99 13.71
C ILE A 41 -3.95 11.46 13.59
N GLY A 42 -3.01 12.31 13.17
CA GLY A 42 -1.63 11.97 12.87
C GLY A 42 -1.41 11.54 11.42
N LYS A 43 -0.23 11.86 10.90
CA LYS A 43 0.16 11.65 9.50
C LYS A 43 0.60 10.20 9.25
N PRO A 44 0.38 9.64 8.05
CA PRO A 44 0.86 8.32 7.73
C PRO A 44 2.37 8.22 7.86
N MET A 45 2.87 7.06 8.29
CA MET A 45 4.31 6.83 8.37
C MET A 45 4.93 6.66 6.97
N MET A 46 6.22 6.99 6.87
CA MET A 46 7.01 6.66 5.69
C MET A 46 7.24 5.13 5.64
N PRO A 47 6.79 4.43 4.59
CA PRO A 47 7.04 2.99 4.47
C PRO A 47 8.53 2.72 4.15
N PRO A 48 9.03 1.51 4.45
CA PRO A 48 10.30 1.08 3.89
C PRO A 48 10.19 0.93 2.37
N PHE A 49 11.26 1.22 1.65
CA PHE A 49 11.26 1.28 0.18
C PHE A 49 10.83 -0.05 -0.47
N TRP A 50 11.29 -1.17 0.07
CA TRP A 50 10.98 -2.51 -0.43
C TRP A 50 9.49 -2.84 -0.38
N SER A 51 8.71 -2.24 0.53
CA SER A 51 7.27 -2.53 0.64
C SER A 51 6.44 -1.90 -0.47
N LEU A 52 7.06 -1.10 -1.35
CA LEU A 52 6.42 -0.61 -2.56
C LEU A 52 6.53 -1.60 -3.73
N GLY A 53 7.34 -2.66 -3.59
CA GLY A 53 7.54 -3.68 -4.61
C GLY A 53 6.31 -4.58 -4.79
N PHE A 54 6.50 -5.69 -5.48
CA PHE A 54 5.48 -6.73 -5.61
C PHE A 54 5.59 -7.75 -4.48
N HIS A 55 4.45 -8.09 -3.89
CA HIS A 55 4.30 -9.02 -2.78
C HIS A 55 3.55 -10.27 -3.24
N LEU A 56 4.05 -11.45 -2.90
CA LEU A 56 3.42 -12.73 -3.24
C LEU A 56 3.08 -13.54 -1.98
N CYS A 57 1.82 -13.90 -1.86
CA CYS A 57 1.29 -14.67 -0.73
C CYS A 57 0.26 -15.70 -1.21
N ARG A 58 0.01 -16.72 -0.39
CA ARG A 58 -1.22 -17.52 -0.43
C ARG A 58 -1.45 -18.15 0.94
N TRP A 59 -2.71 -18.36 1.27
CA TRP A 59 -3.09 -19.34 2.27
C TRP A 59 -2.95 -20.74 1.66
N GLY A 60 -2.09 -21.57 2.25
CA GLY A 60 -1.94 -22.96 1.80
C GLY A 60 -0.87 -23.18 0.75
N TYR A 61 0.33 -22.61 0.95
CA TYR A 61 1.54 -23.24 0.37
C TYR A 61 1.73 -24.65 0.92
N ASN A 62 1.28 -24.90 2.16
CA ASN A 62 1.31 -26.15 2.93
C ASN A 62 2.70 -26.69 3.30
N LYS A 63 3.75 -26.33 2.54
CA LYS A 63 5.14 -26.73 2.78
C LYS A 63 6.11 -25.85 2.01
N ILE A 64 7.37 -25.83 2.45
CA ILE A 64 8.41 -24.96 1.91
C ILE A 64 8.73 -25.23 0.44
N GLU A 65 8.64 -26.48 -0.03
CA GLU A 65 8.95 -26.81 -1.43
C GLU A 65 7.95 -26.17 -2.41
N ASN A 66 6.71 -25.94 -1.97
CA ASN A 66 5.71 -25.29 -2.82
C ASN A 66 5.98 -23.78 -2.93
N ILE A 67 6.55 -23.16 -1.90
CA ILE A 67 7.05 -21.78 -1.97
C ILE A 67 8.22 -21.71 -2.93
N VAL A 68 9.21 -22.60 -2.76
CA VAL A 68 10.38 -22.67 -3.66
C VAL A 68 9.97 -22.86 -5.11
N ALA A 69 9.04 -23.78 -5.39
CA ALA A 69 8.53 -23.99 -6.75
C ALA A 69 7.79 -22.77 -7.32
N SER A 70 7.19 -21.93 -6.47
CA SER A 70 6.58 -20.65 -6.86
C SER A 70 7.63 -19.60 -7.19
N LEU A 71 8.67 -19.49 -6.37
CA LEU A 71 9.76 -18.56 -6.60
C LEU A 71 10.59 -18.92 -7.84
N GLU A 72 10.89 -20.21 -8.03
CA GLU A 72 11.64 -20.69 -9.21
C GLU A 72 10.91 -20.40 -10.52
N ARG A 73 9.57 -20.56 -10.56
CA ARG A 73 8.80 -20.23 -11.77
C ARG A 73 8.71 -18.72 -12.02
N MET A 74 8.58 -17.91 -10.96
CA MET A 74 8.59 -16.45 -11.05
C MET A 74 9.93 -15.95 -11.57
N GLN A 75 11.04 -16.46 -11.01
CA GLN A 75 12.41 -16.14 -11.44
C GLN A 75 12.65 -16.59 -12.89
N LYS A 76 12.27 -17.82 -13.26
CA LYS A 76 12.42 -18.33 -14.63
C LYS A 76 11.62 -17.51 -15.65
N ALA A 77 10.50 -16.95 -15.23
CA ALA A 77 9.66 -16.10 -16.05
C ALA A 77 10.04 -14.61 -15.95
N ASP A 78 11.17 -14.25 -15.33
CA ASP A 78 11.68 -12.88 -15.12
C ASP A 78 10.62 -11.92 -14.55
N PHE A 79 9.86 -12.38 -13.55
CA PHE A 79 8.99 -11.49 -12.78
C PHE A 79 9.76 -10.89 -11.60
N PRO A 80 9.68 -9.56 -11.39
CA PRO A 80 10.26 -8.97 -10.20
C PRO A 80 9.44 -9.34 -8.96
N LEU A 81 10.12 -9.51 -7.83
CA LEU A 81 9.51 -9.86 -6.54
C LEU A 81 10.33 -9.26 -5.40
N ASP A 82 9.65 -8.56 -4.48
CA ASP A 82 10.31 -7.95 -3.33
C ASP A 82 10.00 -8.66 -2.03
N VAL A 83 8.83 -9.30 -1.93
CA VAL A 83 8.36 -9.85 -0.65
C VAL A 83 7.66 -11.19 -0.83
N GLN A 84 8.19 -12.21 -0.18
CA GLN A 84 7.53 -13.50 0.00
C GLN A 84 6.83 -13.56 1.35
N TRP A 85 5.64 -14.13 1.36
CA TRP A 85 4.81 -14.23 2.55
C TRP A 85 4.53 -15.68 2.92
N THR A 86 4.22 -15.93 4.19
CA THR A 86 3.54 -17.16 4.62
C THR A 86 2.33 -16.84 5.47
N ASP A 87 1.26 -17.58 5.21
CA ASP A 87 0.05 -17.59 6.01
C ASP A 87 0.18 -18.59 7.18
N ILE A 88 -0.92 -18.85 7.88
CA ILE A 88 -1.00 -19.69 9.08
C ILE A 88 -0.55 -21.14 8.85
N ASP A 89 -0.47 -21.59 7.59
CA ASP A 89 0.03 -22.92 7.24
C ASP A 89 1.52 -23.12 7.60
N ALA A 90 2.28 -22.04 7.75
CA ALA A 90 3.66 -22.11 8.24
C ALA A 90 3.76 -22.35 9.75
N MET A 91 2.72 -22.09 10.53
CA MET A 91 2.73 -22.22 11.99
C MET A 91 2.58 -23.67 12.45
N SER A 92 3.23 -24.04 13.56
CA SER A 92 3.04 -25.35 14.15
C SER A 92 1.68 -25.43 14.84
N SER A 93 0.78 -26.28 14.33
CA SER A 93 -0.58 -26.43 14.86
C SER A 93 -1.37 -25.11 14.94
N LEU A 94 -1.09 -24.16 14.02
CA LEU A 94 -1.70 -22.84 13.96
C LEU A 94 -1.43 -21.98 15.22
N LEU A 95 -0.33 -22.25 15.93
CA LEU A 95 0.09 -21.48 17.11
C LEU A 95 1.02 -20.33 16.68
N ASP A 96 0.65 -19.09 17.03
CA ASP A 96 1.51 -17.92 16.81
C ASP A 96 2.90 -18.11 17.42
N PHE A 97 3.89 -17.43 16.82
CA PHE A 97 5.29 -17.46 17.25
C PHE A 97 5.91 -18.87 17.22
N THR A 98 5.40 -19.74 16.35
CA THR A 98 5.97 -21.06 16.05
C THR A 98 6.04 -21.27 14.54
N TYR A 99 6.80 -22.28 14.09
CA TYR A 99 6.70 -22.77 12.72
C TYR A 99 6.69 -24.30 12.67
N ASP A 100 6.04 -24.88 11.66
CA ASP A 100 5.96 -26.33 11.47
C ASP A 100 7.31 -26.88 10.96
N GLU A 101 8.12 -27.41 11.86
CA GLU A 101 9.43 -27.99 11.55
C GLU A 101 9.41 -29.21 10.61
N LYS A 102 8.23 -29.78 10.32
CA LYS A 102 8.08 -30.90 9.39
C LYS A 102 7.85 -30.42 7.96
N ASN A 103 6.83 -29.59 7.74
CA ASN A 103 6.47 -29.13 6.40
C ASN A 103 7.24 -27.86 5.99
N PHE A 104 7.70 -27.07 6.96
CA PHE A 104 8.51 -25.87 6.77
C PHE A 104 9.89 -26.05 7.39
N HIS A 105 10.42 -27.28 7.31
CA HIS A 105 11.78 -27.59 7.71
C HIS A 105 12.78 -26.67 6.99
N GLY A 106 13.65 -26.00 7.74
CA GLY A 106 14.64 -25.07 7.17
C GLY A 106 14.09 -23.67 6.86
N LEU A 107 12.91 -23.30 7.37
CA LEU A 107 12.34 -21.96 7.21
C LEU A 107 13.32 -20.83 7.60
N PRO A 108 14.05 -20.88 8.73
CA PRO A 108 15.06 -19.88 9.06
C PRO A 108 16.14 -19.69 7.98
N GLU A 109 16.68 -20.79 7.45
CA GLU A 109 17.70 -20.79 6.40
C GLU A 109 17.14 -20.24 5.09
N PHE A 110 15.91 -20.60 4.76
CA PHE A 110 15.22 -20.12 3.58
C PHE A 110 14.97 -18.60 3.64
N VAL A 111 14.50 -18.06 4.77
CA VAL A 111 14.33 -16.62 4.94
C VAL A 111 15.65 -15.87 4.76
N ARG A 112 16.75 -16.39 5.35
CA ARG A 112 18.08 -15.80 5.15
C ARG A 112 18.55 -15.85 3.69
N ALA A 113 18.19 -16.90 2.96
CA ALA A 113 18.49 -17.00 1.53
C ALA A 113 17.72 -15.95 0.71
N LEU A 114 16.42 -15.76 0.99
CA LEU A 114 15.62 -14.70 0.36
C LEU A 114 16.25 -13.32 0.58
N GLN A 115 16.63 -13.03 1.82
CA GLN A 115 17.23 -11.74 2.19
C GLN A 115 18.58 -11.50 1.50
N ALA A 116 19.38 -12.54 1.29
CA ALA A 116 20.62 -12.45 0.53
C ALA A 116 20.39 -12.07 -0.94
N ASP A 117 19.24 -12.43 -1.50
CA ASP A 117 18.80 -12.08 -2.87
C ASP A 117 18.02 -10.76 -2.92
N GLY A 118 17.89 -10.04 -1.79
CA GLY A 118 17.15 -8.78 -1.69
C GLY A 118 15.63 -8.94 -1.57
N ILE A 119 15.14 -10.16 -1.34
CA ILE A 119 13.73 -10.47 -1.11
C ILE A 119 13.46 -10.48 0.40
N HIS A 120 12.43 -9.75 0.81
CA HIS A 120 11.99 -9.65 2.19
C HIS A 120 10.98 -10.74 2.52
N TYR A 121 10.86 -11.07 3.80
CA TYR A 121 9.91 -12.05 4.29
C TYR A 121 8.93 -11.44 5.29
N VAL A 122 7.65 -11.73 5.12
CA VAL A 122 6.60 -11.30 6.07
C VAL A 122 5.73 -12.47 6.46
N ASN A 123 5.54 -12.69 7.75
CA ASN A 123 4.66 -13.71 8.29
C ASN A 123 3.36 -13.09 8.83
N ILE A 124 2.29 -13.86 8.77
CA ILE A 124 1.07 -13.58 9.53
C ILE A 124 1.29 -13.86 11.02
N ILE A 125 0.59 -13.12 11.87
CA ILE A 125 0.39 -13.34 13.31
C ILE A 125 -1.06 -12.97 13.62
N ASP A 126 -1.72 -13.80 14.43
CA ASP A 126 -3.06 -13.53 14.95
C ASP A 126 -2.98 -13.00 16.40
N PRO A 127 -3.97 -12.24 16.87
CA PRO A 127 -4.05 -11.83 18.26
C PRO A 127 -4.54 -12.97 19.17
N GLY A 128 -5.20 -13.99 18.64
CA GLY A 128 -5.82 -15.05 19.42
C GLY A 128 -4.82 -16.10 19.89
N ILE A 129 -4.37 -16.03 21.14
CA ILE A 129 -3.36 -16.93 21.68
C ILE A 129 -4.00 -18.22 22.22
N SER A 130 -3.57 -19.39 21.70
CA SER A 130 -4.05 -20.70 22.16
C SER A 130 -3.95 -20.88 23.67
N SER A 131 -5.06 -21.27 24.29
CA SER A 131 -5.21 -21.37 25.75
C SER A 131 -5.31 -22.82 26.26
N THR A 132 -5.10 -23.80 25.37
CA THR A 132 -5.32 -25.23 25.63
C THR A 132 -4.04 -26.05 25.69
N GLN A 133 -2.89 -25.40 25.47
CA GLN A 133 -1.60 -26.08 25.52
C GLN A 133 -1.26 -26.52 26.94
N THR A 134 -0.39 -27.53 27.07
CA THR A 134 0.06 -27.98 28.39
C THR A 134 0.84 -26.85 29.06
N ALA A 135 0.61 -26.60 30.35
CA ALA A 135 1.29 -25.53 31.07
C ALA A 135 2.82 -25.69 30.97
N GLY A 136 3.52 -24.62 30.58
CA GLY A 136 4.96 -24.60 30.37
C GLY A 136 5.42 -25.06 28.98
N THR A 137 4.50 -25.37 28.04
CA THR A 137 4.86 -25.78 26.67
C THR A 137 4.58 -24.72 25.62
N TYR A 138 3.93 -23.60 25.96
CA TYR A 138 3.60 -22.54 25.00
C TYR A 138 3.84 -21.16 25.61
N PHE A 139 5.07 -20.69 25.43
CA PHE A 139 5.60 -19.48 26.04
C PHE A 139 4.71 -18.23 25.87
N PRO A 140 4.15 -17.92 24.68
CA PRO A 140 3.25 -16.77 24.51
C PRO A 140 2.07 -16.80 25.51
N TYR A 141 1.40 -17.94 25.67
CA TYR A 141 0.29 -18.06 26.61
C TYR A 141 0.75 -18.06 28.07
N ASP A 142 1.76 -18.89 28.41
CA ASP A 142 2.23 -19.05 29.78
C ASP A 142 2.74 -17.72 30.38
N ASP A 143 3.53 -16.96 29.62
CA ASP A 143 4.04 -15.66 30.07
C ASP A 143 2.95 -14.58 30.07
N GLY A 144 2.02 -14.64 29.10
CA GLY A 144 0.86 -13.74 29.08
C GLY A 144 -0.04 -13.90 30.31
N VAL A 145 -0.33 -15.14 30.73
CA VAL A 145 -1.07 -15.43 31.97
C VAL A 145 -0.33 -14.90 33.19
N LYS A 146 0.99 -15.14 33.27
CA LYS A 146 1.85 -14.66 34.36
C LYS A 146 1.85 -13.14 34.49
N ARG A 147 1.85 -12.42 33.36
CA ARG A 147 1.82 -10.94 33.32
C ARG A 147 0.41 -10.36 33.47
N GLY A 148 -0.63 -11.19 33.36
CA GLY A 148 -2.02 -10.77 33.47
C GLY A 148 -2.48 -9.87 32.31
N ILE A 149 -1.99 -10.12 31.10
CA ILE A 149 -2.22 -9.27 29.91
C ILE A 149 -3.50 -9.60 29.13
N PHE A 150 -4.09 -10.77 29.37
CA PHE A 150 -5.29 -11.19 28.64
C PHE A 150 -6.55 -10.49 29.18
N MET A 151 -7.49 -10.22 28.26
CA MET A 151 -8.82 -9.71 28.58
C MET A 151 -9.57 -10.65 29.53
N ARG A 152 -10.44 -10.08 30.38
CA ARG A 152 -11.20 -10.82 31.39
C ARG A 152 -12.70 -10.75 31.15
N LYS A 153 -13.42 -11.73 31.70
CA LYS A 153 -14.89 -11.71 31.74
C LYS A 153 -15.38 -10.55 32.62
N PHE A 154 -16.60 -10.09 32.37
CA PHE A 154 -17.24 -9.03 33.15
C PHE A 154 -17.30 -9.37 34.64
N ASN A 155 -16.86 -8.42 35.50
CA ASN A 155 -16.83 -8.57 36.96
C ASN A 155 -16.19 -9.88 37.46
N SER A 156 -15.20 -10.41 36.74
CA SER A 156 -14.53 -11.66 37.06
C SER A 156 -13.03 -11.56 36.91
N THR A 157 -12.30 -12.38 37.67
CA THR A 157 -10.86 -12.57 37.48
C THR A 157 -10.54 -13.59 36.38
N GLU A 158 -11.55 -14.30 35.86
CA GLU A 158 -11.35 -15.27 34.78
C GLU A 158 -11.08 -14.59 33.44
N LEU A 159 -10.25 -15.24 32.62
CA LEU A 159 -10.01 -14.80 31.24
C LEU A 159 -11.28 -14.99 30.41
N ILE A 160 -11.55 -14.04 29.52
CA ILE A 160 -12.50 -14.32 28.43
C ILE A 160 -11.80 -15.18 27.38
N THR A 161 -12.50 -16.19 26.89
CA THR A 161 -11.96 -17.12 25.90
C THR A 161 -12.89 -17.23 24.71
N GLY A 162 -12.36 -16.98 23.52
CA GLY A 162 -13.06 -17.18 22.26
C GLY A 162 -12.56 -18.43 21.53
N LYS A 163 -12.73 -18.46 20.21
CA LYS A 163 -12.20 -19.52 19.35
C LYS A 163 -11.69 -18.94 18.05
N VAL A 164 -10.46 -19.25 17.66
CA VAL A 164 -9.92 -18.95 16.32
C VAL A 164 -9.17 -20.19 15.77
N TRP A 165 -8.19 -20.00 14.89
CA TRP A 165 -7.47 -21.06 14.18
C TRP A 165 -6.94 -22.20 15.07
N PRO A 166 -6.16 -21.94 16.15
CA PRO A 166 -5.68 -22.99 17.05
C PRO A 166 -6.73 -23.54 18.04
N GLY A 167 -8.02 -23.22 17.86
CA GLY A 167 -9.09 -23.61 18.78
C GLY A 167 -9.35 -22.55 19.85
N LYS A 168 -9.45 -22.94 21.12
CA LYS A 168 -9.84 -22.04 22.21
C LYS A 168 -8.70 -21.06 22.54
N THR A 169 -8.98 -19.77 22.51
CA THR A 169 -7.96 -18.71 22.61
C THR A 169 -8.29 -17.66 23.66
N ALA A 170 -7.24 -17.10 24.26
CA ALA A 170 -7.28 -15.88 25.05
C ALA A 170 -6.78 -14.69 24.20
N PHE A 171 -7.28 -13.49 24.49
CA PHE A 171 -7.04 -12.30 23.68
C PHE A 171 -6.22 -11.27 24.47
N PRO A 172 -5.00 -10.92 24.03
CA PRO A 172 -4.19 -9.89 24.64
C PRO A 172 -4.90 -8.54 24.67
N ASP A 173 -4.85 -7.85 25.79
CA ASP A 173 -5.34 -6.49 25.88
C ASP A 173 -4.23 -5.51 25.52
N PHE A 174 -4.17 -5.05 24.27
CA PHE A 174 -3.16 -4.10 23.81
C PHE A 174 -3.27 -2.69 24.42
N THR A 175 -4.31 -2.42 25.23
CA THR A 175 -4.40 -1.18 26.01
C THR A 175 -3.60 -1.23 27.30
N ASN A 176 -3.20 -2.43 27.75
CA ASN A 176 -2.35 -2.63 28.91
C ASN A 176 -0.87 -2.45 28.52
N PRO A 177 -0.10 -1.57 29.20
CA PRO A 177 1.32 -1.38 28.92
C PRO A 177 2.17 -2.66 29.00
N ASN A 178 1.82 -3.59 29.91
CA ASN A 178 2.52 -4.87 30.04
C ASN A 178 2.34 -5.77 28.80
N THR A 179 1.25 -5.60 28.05
CA THR A 179 1.01 -6.31 26.80
C THR A 179 1.98 -5.86 25.72
N VAL A 180 2.33 -4.57 25.65
CA VAL A 180 3.29 -4.06 24.66
C VAL A 180 4.69 -4.63 24.91
N GLU A 181 5.11 -4.72 26.18
CA GLU A 181 6.37 -5.34 26.55
C GLU A 181 6.35 -6.86 26.25
N TRP A 182 5.28 -7.55 26.64
CA TRP A 182 5.09 -8.96 26.34
C TRP A 182 5.13 -9.23 24.82
N TRP A 183 4.39 -8.44 24.04
CA TRP A 183 4.32 -8.55 22.59
C TRP A 183 5.69 -8.34 21.94
N THR A 184 6.45 -7.35 22.42
CA THR A 184 7.82 -7.11 21.96
C THR A 184 8.71 -8.32 22.25
N ASN A 185 8.63 -8.88 23.46
CA ASN A 185 9.47 -10.01 23.87
C ASN A 185 9.15 -11.30 23.10
N VAL A 186 7.87 -11.64 22.89
CA VAL A 186 7.49 -12.84 22.12
C VAL A 186 7.84 -12.68 20.64
N THR A 187 7.69 -11.47 20.10
CA THR A 187 8.07 -11.13 18.73
C THR A 187 9.59 -11.22 18.55
N GLU A 188 10.38 -10.69 19.49
CA GLU A 188 11.84 -10.76 19.47
C GLU A 188 12.32 -12.21 19.55
N THR A 189 11.76 -12.98 20.49
CA THR A 189 12.06 -14.42 20.65
C THR A 189 11.81 -15.21 19.36
N PHE A 190 10.72 -14.92 18.64
CA PHE A 190 10.45 -15.60 17.37
C PHE A 190 11.32 -15.07 16.23
N HIS A 191 11.60 -13.77 16.20
CA HIS A 191 12.50 -13.14 15.22
C HIS A 191 13.93 -13.70 15.29
N ASP A 192 14.41 -14.04 16.49
CA ASP A 192 15.70 -14.71 16.70
C ASP A 192 15.77 -16.10 16.05
N VAL A 193 14.62 -16.74 15.83
CA VAL A 193 14.51 -18.03 15.13
C VAL A 193 14.29 -17.81 13.64
N VAL A 194 13.24 -17.06 13.28
CA VAL A 194 12.86 -16.74 11.89
C VAL A 194 13.01 -15.23 11.68
N PRO A 195 14.03 -14.76 10.97
CA PRO A 195 14.34 -13.32 10.91
C PRO A 195 13.43 -12.58 9.91
N PHE A 196 12.15 -12.43 10.23
CA PHE A 196 11.17 -11.76 9.37
C PHE A 196 11.37 -10.23 9.28
N ASP A 197 10.98 -9.66 8.14
CA ASP A 197 11.16 -8.25 7.81
C ASP A 197 9.93 -7.37 8.12
N GLY A 198 8.77 -7.98 8.28
CA GLY A 198 7.56 -7.29 8.68
C GLY A 198 6.57 -8.26 9.29
N MET A 199 5.42 -7.75 9.73
CA MET A 199 4.36 -8.57 10.31
C MET A 199 3.02 -8.21 9.68
N TRP A 200 2.25 -9.23 9.32
CA TRP A 200 0.84 -9.09 9.03
C TRP A 200 0.03 -9.52 10.23
N ILE A 201 -0.69 -8.57 10.81
CA ILE A 201 -1.56 -8.80 11.95
C ILE A 201 -3.00 -8.93 11.45
N ASP A 202 -3.50 -10.17 11.48
CA ASP A 202 -4.83 -10.51 11.00
C ASP A 202 -5.80 -10.77 12.16
N MET A 203 -7.09 -10.96 11.86
CA MET A 203 -8.08 -11.39 12.86
C MET A 203 -8.26 -10.43 14.04
N ASN A 204 -7.91 -9.15 13.84
CA ASN A 204 -7.76 -8.16 14.89
C ASN A 204 -8.89 -7.13 15.00
N GLU A 205 -10.09 -7.51 14.57
CA GLU A 205 -11.32 -6.80 14.89
C GLU A 205 -11.56 -6.63 16.42
N PRO A 206 -11.35 -7.61 17.32
CA PRO A 206 -10.83 -8.99 17.18
C PRO A 206 -11.89 -9.99 16.75
N SER A 207 -11.52 -10.89 15.84
CA SER A 207 -12.39 -11.93 15.32
C SER A 207 -12.48 -13.14 16.26
N SER A 208 -13.66 -13.76 16.32
CA SER A 208 -13.91 -15.02 17.01
C SER A 208 -14.91 -15.87 16.21
N PHE A 209 -14.64 -17.17 16.12
CA PHE A 209 -15.49 -18.17 15.46
C PHE A 209 -16.73 -18.54 16.29
N VAL A 210 -16.80 -18.09 17.55
CA VAL A 210 -17.98 -18.17 18.42
C VAL A 210 -18.36 -16.76 18.83
N ASP A 211 -19.66 -16.49 18.92
CA ASP A 211 -20.17 -15.18 19.31
C ASP A 211 -19.98 -14.98 20.82
N GLY A 212 -19.24 -13.94 21.18
CA GLY A 212 -19.00 -13.57 22.56
C GLY A 212 -17.87 -14.33 23.25
N SER A 213 -18.14 -15.56 23.70
CA SER A 213 -17.12 -16.40 24.34
C SER A 213 -17.52 -17.87 24.25
N THR A 214 -16.61 -18.79 24.59
CA THR A 214 -16.93 -20.22 24.67
C THR A 214 -18.03 -20.56 25.68
N ASP A 215 -18.30 -19.65 26.62
CA ASP A 215 -19.30 -19.81 27.67
C ASP A 215 -20.52 -18.88 27.44
N GLY A 216 -20.58 -18.20 26.28
CA GLY A 216 -21.56 -17.14 25.99
C GLY A 216 -21.23 -15.81 26.66
N CYS A 217 -22.16 -14.86 26.57
CA CYS A 217 -22.07 -13.56 27.25
C CYS A 217 -23.00 -13.48 28.46
N THR A 218 -22.73 -12.52 29.33
CA THR A 218 -23.55 -12.30 30.52
C THR A 218 -24.76 -11.45 30.14
N ASP A 219 -25.92 -11.70 30.75
CA ASP A 219 -27.07 -10.81 30.52
C ASP A 219 -26.89 -9.49 31.28
N ASN A 220 -26.43 -8.46 30.57
CA ASN A 220 -26.24 -7.11 31.09
C ASN A 220 -26.40 -6.07 29.97
N THR A 221 -26.45 -4.79 30.34
CA THR A 221 -26.73 -3.68 29.41
C THR A 221 -25.61 -3.39 28.41
N LEU A 222 -24.39 -3.90 28.61
CA LEU A 222 -23.30 -3.77 27.62
C LEU A 222 -23.42 -4.87 26.56
N ASP A 223 -23.68 -6.10 26.99
CA ASP A 223 -23.86 -7.24 26.06
C ASP A 223 -25.20 -7.14 25.31
N ASN A 224 -26.25 -6.62 25.95
CA ASN A 224 -27.59 -6.39 25.41
C ASN A 224 -28.01 -4.92 25.58
N PRO A 225 -27.45 -3.98 24.79
CA PRO A 225 -27.78 -2.56 24.92
C PRO A 225 -29.21 -2.27 24.43
N PRO A 226 -29.83 -1.18 24.89
CA PRO A 226 -31.19 -0.79 24.47
C PRO A 226 -31.30 -0.45 22.98
N PHE A 227 -30.18 -0.14 22.33
CA PHE A 227 -30.08 0.05 20.89
C PHE A 227 -28.84 -0.72 20.39
N VAL A 228 -29.06 -1.58 19.40
CA VAL A 228 -28.00 -2.27 18.66
C VAL A 228 -27.94 -1.62 17.28
N PRO A 229 -26.77 -1.06 16.87
CA PRO A 229 -26.61 -0.52 15.51
C PRO A 229 -26.80 -1.63 14.47
N HIS A 230 -26.98 -1.28 13.20
CA HIS A 230 -27.20 -2.24 12.11
C HIS A 230 -25.90 -2.98 11.73
N VAL A 231 -25.40 -3.79 12.67
CA VAL A 231 -24.21 -4.64 12.53
C VAL A 231 -24.58 -6.01 12.00
N HIS A 232 -23.63 -6.70 11.37
CA HIS A 232 -23.81 -8.08 10.95
C HIS A 232 -24.16 -8.98 12.15
N GLY A 233 -25.17 -9.84 11.99
CA GLY A 233 -25.60 -10.79 13.02
C GLY A 233 -26.48 -10.19 14.12
N ASP A 234 -26.89 -8.92 14.00
CA ASP A 234 -27.85 -8.23 14.90
C ASP A 234 -27.45 -8.24 16.40
N ALA A 235 -26.17 -8.47 16.69
CA ALA A 235 -25.62 -8.49 18.05
C ALA A 235 -24.19 -7.95 18.06
N LEU A 236 -23.84 -7.16 19.07
CA LEU A 236 -22.49 -6.60 19.21
C LEU A 236 -21.41 -7.67 19.43
N SER A 237 -21.78 -8.85 19.92
CA SER A 237 -20.89 -9.99 20.13
C SER A 237 -20.74 -10.89 18.90
N ALA A 238 -21.48 -10.63 17.83
CA ALA A 238 -21.42 -11.46 16.63
C ALA A 238 -20.01 -11.43 16.03
N LYS A 239 -19.42 -12.62 15.82
CA LYS A 239 -18.05 -12.80 15.29
C LYS A 239 -16.94 -12.13 16.11
N THR A 240 -17.20 -11.77 17.36
CA THR A 240 -16.21 -11.10 18.23
C THR A 240 -16.42 -11.50 19.69
N LEU A 241 -15.79 -10.79 20.63
CA LEU A 241 -15.87 -11.04 22.06
C LEU A 241 -17.10 -10.39 22.71
N CYS A 242 -17.42 -10.79 23.94
CA CYS A 242 -18.50 -10.15 24.69
C CYS A 242 -18.22 -8.66 24.91
N PRO A 243 -19.15 -7.75 24.57
CA PRO A 243 -18.96 -6.31 24.80
C PRO A 243 -18.64 -5.95 26.26
N SER A 244 -19.16 -6.69 27.24
CA SER A 244 -18.88 -6.49 28.66
C SER A 244 -17.48 -6.94 29.11
N ALA A 245 -16.72 -7.62 28.25
CA ALA A 245 -15.35 -8.04 28.54
C ALA A 245 -14.48 -6.84 28.94
N GLN A 246 -13.51 -7.08 29.82
CA GLN A 246 -12.71 -6.02 30.44
C GLN A 246 -11.33 -5.96 29.80
N HIS A 247 -11.02 -4.77 29.28
CA HIS A 247 -9.66 -4.31 29.04
C HIS A 247 -9.15 -3.55 30.27
N TYR A 248 -7.88 -3.20 30.25
CA TYR A 248 -7.18 -2.38 31.23
C TYR A 248 -7.74 -0.95 31.27
N LEU A 249 -8.03 -0.35 30.10
CA LEU A 249 -8.56 1.02 30.03
C LEU A 249 -10.09 1.13 30.17
N SER A 250 -10.85 0.15 29.69
CA SER A 250 -12.32 0.20 29.67
C SER A 250 -12.93 -1.18 29.37
N SER A 251 -14.25 -1.23 29.18
CA SER A 251 -14.91 -2.40 28.59
C SER A 251 -14.65 -2.52 27.09
N HIS A 252 -14.78 -3.74 26.56
CA HIS A 252 -14.69 -4.03 25.14
C HIS A 252 -15.75 -3.27 24.34
N TYR A 253 -16.92 -3.03 24.93
CA TYR A 253 -17.98 -2.17 24.40
C TYR A 253 -17.48 -0.80 23.94
N ASN A 254 -16.54 -0.20 24.69
CA ASN A 254 -15.96 1.10 24.35
C ASN A 254 -14.71 0.99 23.46
N LEU A 255 -13.99 -0.13 23.51
CA LEU A 255 -12.65 -0.28 22.92
C LEU A 255 -12.58 -1.25 21.73
N HIS A 256 -13.67 -1.93 21.39
CA HIS A 256 -13.73 -2.91 20.29
C HIS A 256 -13.13 -2.34 19.00
N ASN A 257 -13.64 -1.19 18.54
CA ASN A 257 -13.18 -0.54 17.31
C ASN A 257 -11.71 -0.05 17.36
N MET A 258 -11.04 -0.13 18.52
CA MET A 258 -9.65 0.27 18.70
C MET A 258 -8.70 -0.91 18.90
N TYR A 259 -9.19 -2.16 18.90
CA TYR A 259 -8.34 -3.34 19.15
C TYR A 259 -7.18 -3.44 18.14
N GLY A 260 -7.50 -3.46 16.84
CA GLY A 260 -6.51 -3.47 15.77
C GLY A 260 -5.61 -2.23 15.75
N TYR A 261 -6.13 -1.06 16.14
CA TYR A 261 -5.32 0.16 16.29
C TYR A 261 -4.23 -0.01 17.36
N PHE A 262 -4.58 -0.52 18.54
CA PHE A 262 -3.64 -0.71 19.63
C PHE A 262 -2.65 -1.84 19.35
N GLU A 263 -3.09 -2.93 18.70
CA GLU A 263 -2.19 -3.97 18.23
C GLU A 263 -1.21 -3.43 17.19
N ALA A 264 -1.69 -2.73 16.14
CA ALA A 264 -0.83 -2.14 15.12
C ALA A 264 0.23 -1.22 15.72
N LYS A 265 -0.16 -0.39 16.70
CA LYS A 265 0.77 0.46 17.45
C LYS A 265 1.81 -0.35 18.22
N ALA A 266 1.41 -1.41 18.92
CA ALA A 266 2.32 -2.29 19.67
C ALA A 266 3.28 -3.03 18.72
N THR A 267 2.79 -3.57 17.61
CA THR A 267 3.56 -4.26 16.58
C THR A 267 4.56 -3.32 15.89
N ASN A 268 4.14 -2.09 15.57
CA ASN A 268 5.02 -1.07 15.00
C ASN A 268 6.19 -0.75 15.94
N GLN A 269 5.90 -0.60 17.24
CA GLN A 269 6.92 -0.37 18.27
C GLN A 269 7.86 -1.59 18.45
N ALA A 270 7.30 -2.80 18.46
CA ALA A 270 8.09 -4.04 18.55
C ALA A 270 9.06 -4.15 17.38
N LEU A 271 8.59 -4.02 16.14
CA LEU A 271 9.44 -4.09 14.94
C LEU A 271 10.51 -3.00 14.90
N LYS A 272 10.18 -1.75 15.28
CA LYS A 272 11.18 -0.69 15.43
C LYS A 272 12.26 -1.06 16.45
N THR A 273 11.87 -1.70 17.55
CA THR A 273 12.78 -2.09 18.62
C THR A 273 13.68 -3.24 18.20
N ILE A 274 13.13 -4.27 17.55
CA ILE A 274 13.83 -5.50 17.17
C ILE A 274 14.74 -5.24 15.96
N ARG A 275 14.18 -4.65 14.89
CA ARG A 275 14.89 -4.52 13.61
C ARG A 275 15.73 -3.26 13.49
N LYS A 276 15.48 -2.23 14.33
CA LYS A 276 16.10 -0.90 14.24
C LYS A 276 15.99 -0.25 12.85
N LYS A 277 14.96 -0.64 12.11
CA LYS A 277 14.59 -0.16 10.77
C LYS A 277 13.13 0.27 10.78
N ARG A 278 12.70 0.98 9.72
CA ARG A 278 11.28 1.29 9.50
C ARG A 278 10.48 0.00 9.56
N PRO A 279 9.45 -0.05 10.42
CA PRO A 279 8.62 -1.22 10.52
C PRO A 279 7.76 -1.33 9.27
N PHE A 280 7.40 -2.56 8.90
CA PHE A 280 6.31 -2.82 8.00
C PHE A 280 5.28 -3.66 8.75
N VAL A 281 4.10 -3.07 8.96
CA VAL A 281 2.94 -3.72 9.57
C VAL A 281 1.82 -3.65 8.55
N LEU A 282 1.14 -4.77 8.33
CA LEU A 282 -0.08 -4.84 7.53
C LEU A 282 -1.21 -5.31 8.45
N ALA A 283 -2.24 -4.48 8.65
CA ALA A 283 -3.33 -4.76 9.59
C ALA A 283 -4.69 -4.81 8.90
N ARG A 284 -5.55 -5.74 9.34
CA ARG A 284 -6.93 -5.83 8.84
C ARG A 284 -7.80 -4.75 9.47
N SER A 285 -7.96 -4.80 10.79
CA SER A 285 -8.77 -3.85 11.54
C SER A 285 -8.02 -2.54 11.75
N THR A 286 -8.71 -1.42 11.50
CA THR A 286 -8.14 -0.07 11.64
C THR A 286 -9.14 0.89 12.27
N PHE A 287 -8.61 1.93 12.93
CA PHE A 287 -9.35 3.09 13.42
C PHE A 287 -8.72 4.40 12.90
N ALA A 288 -9.37 5.54 13.14
CA ALA A 288 -8.81 6.86 12.79
C ALA A 288 -7.39 7.03 13.37
N GLY A 289 -6.43 7.38 12.51
CA GLY A 289 -5.01 7.52 12.87
C GLY A 289 -4.15 6.25 12.73
N SER A 290 -4.71 5.11 12.32
CA SER A 290 -3.93 3.86 12.17
C SER A 290 -2.79 3.95 11.16
N GLY A 291 -2.88 4.85 10.17
CA GLY A 291 -1.82 5.03 9.16
C GLY A 291 -0.47 5.48 9.73
N GLN A 292 -0.43 5.98 10.97
CA GLN A 292 0.81 6.23 11.71
C GLN A 292 1.61 4.94 12.00
N PHE A 293 0.94 3.78 11.99
CA PHE A 293 1.51 2.54 12.49
C PHE A 293 1.45 1.39 11.49
N THR A 294 0.53 1.41 10.54
CA THR A 294 0.27 0.25 9.66
C THR A 294 -0.18 0.63 8.26
N ALA A 295 0.20 -0.24 7.31
CA ALA A 295 -0.48 -0.40 6.03
C ALA A 295 -1.80 -1.14 6.22
N HIS A 296 -2.62 -1.21 5.16
CA HIS A 296 -3.89 -1.93 5.16
C HIS A 296 -4.14 -2.65 3.83
N TRP A 297 -4.89 -3.75 3.86
CA TRP A 297 -5.47 -4.34 2.66
C TRP A 297 -6.98 -4.49 2.86
N THR A 298 -7.75 -4.42 1.77
CA THR A 298 -9.22 -4.38 1.82
C THR A 298 -9.91 -5.67 2.30
N GLY A 299 -9.16 -6.63 2.84
CA GLY A 299 -9.70 -7.90 3.33
C GLY A 299 -9.97 -8.93 2.24
N ASP A 300 -10.70 -9.97 2.63
CA ASP A 300 -11.01 -11.18 1.88
C ASP A 300 -11.99 -10.90 0.71
N ASN A 301 -11.47 -10.30 -0.36
CA ASN A 301 -12.21 -10.06 -1.59
C ASN A 301 -12.38 -11.35 -2.42
N GLN A 302 -13.28 -11.31 -3.40
CA GLN A 302 -13.53 -12.40 -4.33
C GLN A 302 -12.84 -12.17 -5.67
N ALA A 303 -12.53 -13.25 -6.38
CA ALA A 303 -12.04 -13.24 -7.76
C ALA A 303 -13.19 -12.93 -8.74
N THR A 304 -13.71 -11.70 -8.67
CA THR A 304 -14.75 -11.17 -9.56
C THR A 304 -14.38 -9.80 -10.11
N PHE A 305 -14.97 -9.41 -11.26
CA PHE A 305 -14.82 -8.05 -11.80
C PHE A 305 -15.45 -6.98 -10.88
N ASP A 306 -16.51 -7.34 -10.14
CA ASP A 306 -17.16 -6.43 -9.20
C ASP A 306 -16.23 -6.08 -8.04
N ASP A 307 -15.57 -7.06 -7.43
CA ASP A 307 -14.60 -6.84 -6.35
C ASP A 307 -13.35 -6.10 -6.87
N MET A 308 -12.92 -6.36 -8.11
CA MET A 308 -11.88 -5.56 -8.76
C MET A 308 -12.33 -4.10 -8.92
N TYR A 309 -13.58 -3.83 -9.29
CA TYR A 309 -14.13 -2.47 -9.32
C TYR A 309 -14.17 -1.84 -7.93
N PHE A 310 -14.76 -2.51 -6.93
CA PHE A 310 -14.93 -1.98 -5.58
C PHE A 310 -13.61 -1.73 -4.84
N SER A 311 -12.52 -2.36 -5.29
CA SER A 311 -11.17 -2.05 -4.79
C SER A 311 -10.80 -0.57 -4.95
N ILE A 312 -11.27 0.10 -6.01
CA ILE A 312 -10.93 1.48 -6.34
C ILE A 312 -11.52 2.45 -5.30
N PRO A 313 -12.86 2.52 -5.08
CA PRO A 313 -13.44 3.39 -4.05
C PRO A 313 -12.96 3.05 -2.64
N ALA A 314 -12.64 1.79 -2.34
CA ALA A 314 -12.03 1.41 -1.07
C ALA A 314 -10.66 2.09 -0.88
N ILE A 315 -9.74 1.93 -1.84
CA ILE A 315 -8.40 2.53 -1.79
C ILE A 315 -8.45 4.07 -1.75
N LEU A 316 -9.38 4.68 -2.49
CA LEU A 316 -9.62 6.13 -2.45
C LEU A 316 -10.05 6.59 -1.06
N SER A 317 -10.96 5.84 -0.43
CA SER A 317 -11.43 6.12 0.93
C SER A 317 -10.31 6.02 1.96
N PHE A 318 -9.53 4.94 1.93
CA PHE A 318 -8.39 4.76 2.85
C PHE A 318 -7.31 5.81 2.69
N ASN A 319 -7.07 6.31 1.46
CA ASN A 319 -6.22 7.47 1.26
C ASN A 319 -6.77 8.68 2.02
N MET A 320 -8.06 9.02 1.89
CA MET A 320 -8.65 10.13 2.66
C MET A 320 -8.59 9.89 4.17
N PHE A 321 -8.72 8.63 4.61
CA PHE A 321 -8.63 8.24 6.03
C PHE A 321 -7.22 8.34 6.64
N GLY A 322 -6.21 8.69 5.84
CA GLY A 322 -4.82 8.81 6.31
C GLY A 322 -4.07 7.49 6.36
N ILE A 323 -4.55 6.46 5.65
CA ILE A 323 -3.89 5.16 5.50
C ILE A 323 -3.52 5.01 4.02
N THR A 324 -2.41 5.62 3.64
CA THR A 324 -2.05 5.77 2.22
C THR A 324 -1.36 4.56 1.62
N HIS A 325 -0.76 3.69 2.42
CA HIS A 325 -0.19 2.42 1.96
C HIS A 325 -1.26 1.33 2.05
N VAL A 326 -2.11 1.29 1.02
CA VAL A 326 -3.31 0.44 0.96
C VAL A 326 -3.45 -0.24 -0.41
N GLY A 327 -4.03 -1.43 -0.43
CA GLY A 327 -4.29 -2.21 -1.65
C GLY A 327 -5.37 -3.27 -1.45
N ALA A 328 -5.73 -3.98 -2.51
CA ALA A 328 -6.58 -5.17 -2.46
C ALA A 328 -5.78 -6.41 -2.85
N ASP A 329 -6.26 -7.60 -2.48
CA ASP A 329 -5.64 -8.85 -2.93
C ASP A 329 -5.89 -9.03 -4.43
N ILE A 330 -4.81 -8.89 -5.20
CA ILE A 330 -4.84 -8.87 -6.66
C ILE A 330 -5.18 -10.25 -7.19
N CYS A 331 -6.07 -10.27 -8.18
CA CYS A 331 -6.72 -11.47 -8.74
C CYS A 331 -7.84 -12.06 -7.85
N GLY A 332 -8.04 -11.52 -6.64
CA GLY A 332 -9.07 -11.94 -5.69
C GLY A 332 -8.60 -13.06 -4.77
N PHE A 333 -8.99 -12.99 -3.50
CA PHE A 333 -8.61 -13.97 -2.49
C PHE A 333 -9.47 -15.24 -2.55
N ILE A 334 -10.81 -15.10 -2.56
CA ILE A 334 -11.76 -16.21 -2.63
C ILE A 334 -12.12 -16.51 -4.10
N LEU A 335 -12.38 -17.78 -4.42
CA LEU A 335 -12.73 -18.30 -5.76
C LEU A 335 -11.52 -18.42 -6.70
N ASP A 336 -11.63 -19.32 -7.69
CA ASP A 336 -10.64 -19.43 -8.76
C ASP A 336 -10.73 -18.22 -9.70
N THR A 337 -9.64 -17.46 -9.85
CA THR A 337 -9.54 -16.41 -10.87
C THR A 337 -9.48 -16.97 -12.30
N THR A 338 -9.74 -16.12 -13.28
CA THR A 338 -9.48 -16.37 -14.71
C THR A 338 -8.24 -15.63 -15.19
N GLU A 339 -7.68 -16.03 -16.35
CA GLU A 339 -6.55 -15.30 -16.95
C GLU A 339 -6.92 -13.85 -17.25
N GLU A 340 -8.12 -13.61 -17.78
CA GLU A 340 -8.58 -12.26 -18.12
C GLU A 340 -8.68 -11.39 -16.87
N LEU A 341 -9.40 -11.87 -15.84
CA LEU A 341 -9.57 -11.13 -14.60
C LEU A 341 -8.22 -10.83 -13.96
N CYS A 342 -7.36 -11.84 -13.81
CA CYS A 342 -6.06 -11.65 -13.17
C CYS A 342 -5.16 -10.73 -14.00
N THR A 343 -5.23 -10.76 -15.33
CA THR A 343 -4.50 -9.80 -16.18
C THR A 343 -4.96 -8.37 -15.95
N ARG A 344 -6.28 -8.13 -15.95
CA ARG A 344 -6.86 -6.79 -15.69
C ARG A 344 -6.54 -6.32 -14.27
N TRP A 345 -6.57 -7.23 -13.29
CA TRP A 345 -6.28 -6.89 -11.91
C TRP A 345 -4.79 -6.65 -11.67
N MET A 346 -3.89 -7.38 -12.32
CA MET A 346 -2.45 -7.07 -12.27
C MET A 346 -2.14 -5.71 -12.90
N GLN A 347 -2.83 -5.35 -13.99
CA GLN A 347 -2.73 -4.03 -14.60
C GLN A 347 -3.22 -2.92 -13.67
N LEU A 348 -4.38 -3.08 -13.03
CA LEU A 348 -4.93 -2.14 -12.06
C LEU A 348 -4.05 -2.06 -10.80
N GLY A 349 -3.71 -3.21 -10.24
CA GLY A 349 -2.97 -3.37 -8.99
C GLY A 349 -1.54 -2.84 -9.05
N ALA A 350 -0.94 -2.76 -10.25
CA ALA A 350 0.30 -2.03 -10.48
C ALA A 350 0.23 -0.56 -10.02
N PHE A 351 -0.97 0.01 -9.90
CA PHE A 351 -1.25 1.37 -9.43
C PHE A 351 -1.88 1.44 -8.03
N TYR A 352 -1.91 0.34 -7.27
CA TYR A 352 -2.22 0.40 -5.84
C TYR A 352 -0.98 0.87 -5.06
N PRO A 353 -1.12 1.71 -4.02
CA PRO A 353 -0.02 2.05 -3.14
C PRO A 353 0.66 0.82 -2.50
N PHE A 354 -0.12 -0.19 -2.11
CA PHE A 354 0.35 -1.51 -1.68
C PHE A 354 -0.08 -2.57 -2.70
N MET A 355 0.86 -3.39 -3.19
CA MET A 355 0.62 -4.34 -4.29
C MET A 355 0.92 -5.78 -3.87
N ARG A 356 -0.11 -6.55 -3.52
CA ARG A 356 0.00 -7.96 -3.15
C ARG A 356 -0.93 -8.84 -3.98
N ASN A 357 -0.41 -9.92 -4.52
CA ASN A 357 -1.22 -11.06 -4.97
C ASN A 357 -1.32 -12.05 -3.79
N HIS A 358 -2.54 -12.39 -3.41
CA HIS A 358 -2.84 -13.29 -2.31
C HIS A 358 -4.06 -14.15 -2.66
N ASN A 359 -4.06 -15.40 -2.23
CA ASN A 359 -5.00 -16.42 -2.67
C ASN A 359 -5.42 -17.30 -1.49
N ALA A 360 -6.67 -17.77 -1.49
CA ALA A 360 -7.21 -18.61 -0.42
C ALA A 360 -6.80 -20.10 -0.54
N LEU A 361 -6.95 -20.82 0.57
CA LEU A 361 -6.70 -22.26 0.65
C LEU A 361 -7.59 -23.04 -0.32
N GLY A 362 -6.96 -23.91 -1.10
CA GLY A 362 -7.65 -24.83 -2.01
C GLY A 362 -7.98 -24.24 -3.38
N GLN A 363 -7.73 -22.95 -3.61
CA GLN A 363 -7.86 -22.34 -4.94
C GLN A 363 -6.62 -22.63 -5.80
N ARG A 364 -6.78 -22.53 -7.12
CA ARG A 364 -5.70 -22.69 -8.10
C ARG A 364 -4.61 -21.65 -7.92
N ASP A 365 -3.39 -22.02 -8.27
CA ASP A 365 -2.25 -21.11 -8.29
C ASP A 365 -2.52 -19.89 -9.19
N GLN A 366 -2.33 -18.70 -8.63
CA GLN A 366 -2.57 -17.42 -9.31
C GLN A 366 -1.41 -16.42 -9.18
N ASP A 367 -0.21 -16.90 -8.81
CA ASP A 367 0.99 -16.12 -9.04
C ASP A 367 1.16 -15.88 -10.55
N PRO A 368 1.71 -14.74 -10.99
CA PRO A 368 1.76 -14.39 -12.41
C PRO A 368 2.37 -15.46 -13.32
N ALA A 369 3.34 -16.24 -12.82
CA ALA A 369 4.03 -17.28 -13.57
C ALA A 369 3.24 -18.61 -13.69
N SER A 370 2.04 -18.72 -13.11
CA SER A 370 1.16 -19.89 -13.27
C SER A 370 0.31 -19.85 -14.55
N PHE A 371 0.18 -18.68 -15.19
CA PHE A 371 -0.68 -18.46 -16.36
C PHE A 371 0.01 -18.74 -17.69
N SER A 372 -0.73 -18.65 -18.81
CA SER A 372 -0.19 -18.75 -20.17
C SER A 372 0.95 -17.75 -20.42
N TRP A 373 1.86 -18.09 -21.36
CA TRP A 373 3.03 -17.25 -21.66
C TRP A 373 2.62 -15.84 -22.14
N GLU A 374 1.55 -15.74 -22.93
CA GLU A 374 1.00 -14.47 -23.41
C GLU A 374 0.50 -13.61 -22.25
N THR A 375 -0.25 -14.19 -21.32
CA THR A 375 -0.73 -13.53 -20.09
C THR A 375 0.45 -13.09 -19.22
N GLN A 376 1.48 -13.93 -19.09
CA GLN A 376 2.70 -13.58 -18.35
C GLN A 376 3.38 -12.32 -18.91
N GLN A 377 3.50 -12.18 -20.25
CA GLN A 377 4.13 -11.00 -20.84
C GLN A 377 3.37 -9.71 -20.52
N ILE A 378 2.04 -9.77 -20.53
CA ILE A 378 1.18 -8.61 -20.23
C ILE A 378 1.29 -8.23 -18.75
N MET A 379 1.19 -9.20 -17.84
CA MET A 379 1.36 -8.97 -16.40
C MET A 379 2.74 -8.43 -16.07
N LYS A 380 3.80 -8.95 -16.72
CA LYS A 380 5.17 -8.49 -16.55
C LYS A 380 5.32 -7.03 -16.98
N GLN A 381 4.69 -6.63 -18.08
CA GLN A 381 4.71 -5.23 -18.52
C GLN A 381 4.10 -4.29 -17.48
N ALA A 382 3.00 -4.68 -16.82
CA ALA A 382 2.40 -3.90 -15.74
C ALA A 382 3.35 -3.78 -14.52
N LEU A 383 4.03 -4.88 -14.14
CA LEU A 383 5.03 -4.84 -13.07
C LEU A 383 6.25 -4.00 -13.42
N ILE A 384 6.86 -4.16 -14.59
CA ILE A 384 7.99 -3.34 -15.03
C ILE A 384 7.61 -1.86 -15.02
N MET A 385 6.39 -1.53 -15.45
CA MET A 385 5.86 -0.17 -15.40
C MET A 385 5.79 0.35 -13.96
N ARG A 386 5.23 -0.42 -13.01
CA ARG A 386 5.24 -0.07 -11.59
C ARG A 386 6.65 0.18 -11.08
N TYR A 387 7.57 -0.76 -11.30
CA TYR A 387 8.94 -0.69 -10.80
C TYR A 387 9.67 0.55 -11.34
N SER A 388 9.41 0.92 -12.59
CA SER A 388 9.96 2.15 -13.16
C SER A 388 9.45 3.42 -12.49
N LEU A 389 8.26 3.39 -11.91
CA LEU A 389 7.60 4.51 -11.23
C LEU A 389 7.87 4.54 -9.71
N ILE A 390 8.65 3.62 -9.16
CA ILE A 390 8.89 3.56 -7.71
C ILE A 390 9.50 4.85 -7.14
N PRO A 391 10.42 5.57 -7.82
CA PRO A 391 10.87 6.87 -7.31
C PRO A 391 9.74 7.90 -7.17
N PHE A 392 8.76 7.86 -8.08
CA PHE A 392 7.56 8.69 -7.97
C PHE A 392 6.68 8.25 -6.79
N TRP A 393 6.37 6.95 -6.66
CA TRP A 393 5.61 6.42 -5.52
C TRP A 393 6.25 6.76 -4.17
N TYR A 394 7.56 6.54 -4.05
CA TYR A 394 8.32 6.82 -2.84
C TYR A 394 8.31 8.31 -2.49
N THR A 395 8.41 9.18 -3.51
CA THR A 395 8.28 10.63 -3.31
C THR A 395 6.87 11.02 -2.85
N LEU A 396 5.81 10.39 -3.38
CA LEU A 396 4.44 10.62 -2.92
C LEU A 396 4.23 10.19 -1.47
N HIS A 397 4.81 9.06 -1.04
CA HIS A 397 4.78 8.65 0.37
C HIS A 397 5.49 9.64 1.30
N HIS A 398 6.61 10.21 0.85
CA HIS A 398 7.28 11.29 1.58
C HIS A 398 6.40 12.55 1.65
N GLU A 399 5.72 12.92 0.56
CA GLU A 399 4.78 14.05 0.59
C GLU A 399 3.55 13.79 1.48
N ALA A 400 3.05 12.55 1.54
CA ALA A 400 2.00 12.15 2.47
C ALA A 400 2.44 12.33 3.93
N THR A 401 3.64 11.85 4.25
CA THR A 401 4.22 11.93 5.60
C THR A 401 4.48 13.39 6.02
N MET A 402 5.05 14.20 5.12
CA MET A 402 5.53 15.55 5.46
C MET A 402 4.49 16.65 5.24
N LYS A 403 3.62 16.50 4.24
CA LYS A 403 2.71 17.55 3.74
C LYS A 403 1.25 17.12 3.73
N SER A 404 0.91 15.99 4.35
CA SER A 404 -0.46 15.45 4.43
C SER A 404 -1.17 15.33 3.08
N LYS A 405 -0.42 15.02 2.01
CA LYS A 405 -0.99 14.84 0.67
C LYS A 405 -1.44 13.41 0.42
N THR A 406 -2.61 13.24 -0.18
CA THR A 406 -3.06 11.92 -0.63
C THR A 406 -2.19 11.40 -1.77
N ILE A 407 -1.99 10.08 -1.82
CA ILE A 407 -1.20 9.42 -2.86
C ILE A 407 -2.11 9.02 -4.02
N VAL A 408 -3.22 8.34 -3.73
CA VAL A 408 -4.25 8.03 -4.70
C VAL A 408 -5.50 8.81 -4.34
N GLN A 409 -6.06 9.54 -5.30
CA GLN A 409 -7.15 10.49 -5.04
C GLN A 409 -8.22 10.50 -6.14
N PRO A 410 -9.48 10.80 -5.78
CA PRO A 410 -10.55 10.89 -6.75
C PRO A 410 -10.39 12.16 -7.59
N LEU A 411 -10.90 12.15 -8.82
CA LEU A 411 -10.72 13.24 -9.78
C LEU A 411 -11.23 14.58 -9.23
N PHE A 412 -12.35 14.58 -8.49
CA PHE A 412 -12.92 15.80 -7.91
C PHE A 412 -11.97 16.54 -6.96
N SER A 413 -10.95 15.86 -6.40
CA SER A 413 -9.95 16.50 -5.54
C SER A 413 -9.12 17.55 -6.28
N GLU A 414 -8.86 17.32 -7.57
CA GLU A 414 -8.12 18.25 -8.44
C GLU A 414 -9.04 19.11 -9.33
N TYR A 415 -10.26 18.65 -9.57
CA TYR A 415 -11.22 19.25 -10.50
C TYR A 415 -12.54 19.61 -9.82
N ILE A 416 -12.48 20.19 -8.61
CA ILE A 416 -13.67 20.48 -7.80
C ILE A 416 -14.70 21.40 -8.47
N ASN A 417 -14.29 22.22 -9.44
CA ASN A 417 -15.23 23.08 -10.19
C ASN A 417 -15.95 22.35 -11.34
N ASP A 418 -15.65 21.07 -11.54
CA ASP A 418 -16.22 20.23 -12.58
C ASP A 418 -17.07 19.12 -11.94
N ALA A 419 -18.38 19.36 -11.87
CA ALA A 419 -19.34 18.47 -11.23
C ALA A 419 -19.41 17.07 -11.86
N ASN A 420 -18.90 16.88 -13.09
CA ASN A 420 -18.85 15.54 -13.70
C ASN A 420 -17.92 14.59 -12.95
N THR A 421 -16.96 15.14 -12.19
CA THR A 421 -15.95 14.34 -11.48
C THR A 421 -16.42 13.78 -10.14
N TYR A 422 -17.57 14.21 -9.63
CA TYR A 422 -18.01 13.90 -8.27
C TYR A 422 -18.40 12.44 -8.07
N ASN A 423 -19.01 11.85 -9.11
CA ASN A 423 -19.51 10.46 -9.08
C ASN A 423 -18.55 9.47 -9.77
N ILE A 424 -17.32 9.88 -10.06
CA ILE A 424 -16.34 9.01 -10.73
C ILE A 424 -15.57 8.22 -9.68
N ASP A 425 -15.82 6.91 -9.65
CA ASP A 425 -15.19 5.94 -8.76
C ASP A 425 -14.50 4.79 -9.53
N GLN A 426 -14.53 4.82 -10.87
CA GLN A 426 -13.86 3.86 -11.76
C GLN A 426 -12.52 4.36 -12.30
N GLN A 427 -12.18 5.61 -11.99
CA GLN A 427 -10.92 6.25 -12.37
C GLN A 427 -10.32 6.94 -11.16
N PHE A 428 -9.00 7.08 -11.15
CA PHE A 428 -8.31 7.78 -10.06
C PHE A 428 -7.04 8.45 -10.55
N LEU A 429 -6.55 9.38 -9.74
CA LEU A 429 -5.25 10.00 -9.93
C LEU A 429 -4.22 9.36 -9.00
N VAL A 430 -3.02 9.10 -9.51
CA VAL A 430 -1.83 8.86 -8.70
C VAL A 430 -1.03 10.15 -8.60
N GLY A 431 -0.92 10.65 -7.37
CA GLY A 431 -0.58 12.03 -7.08
C GLY A 431 -1.48 12.97 -7.88
N ARG A 432 -0.86 13.93 -8.56
CA ARG A 432 -1.54 14.88 -9.44
C ARG A 432 -1.22 14.66 -10.92
N ALA A 433 -0.37 13.67 -11.21
CA ALA A 433 0.36 13.56 -12.46
C ALA A 433 -0.13 12.42 -13.35
N LEU A 434 -0.70 11.35 -12.80
CA LEU A 434 -1.16 10.19 -13.58
C LEU A 434 -2.65 9.97 -13.39
N LEU A 435 -3.41 9.92 -14.49
CA LEU A 435 -4.79 9.47 -14.54
C LEU A 435 -4.85 8.02 -14.97
N VAL A 436 -5.44 7.16 -14.15
CA VAL A 436 -5.60 5.73 -14.42
C VAL A 436 -7.06 5.44 -14.77
N SER A 437 -7.27 4.84 -15.94
CA SER A 437 -8.59 4.45 -16.47
C SER A 437 -8.59 2.95 -16.80
N PRO A 438 -8.73 2.07 -15.78
CA PRO A 438 -8.69 0.63 -15.93
C PRO A 438 -9.91 0.09 -16.70
N ASN A 439 -9.76 -1.09 -17.31
CA ASN A 439 -10.89 -1.82 -17.86
C ASN A 439 -11.43 -2.80 -16.81
N LEU A 440 -12.65 -2.52 -16.35
CA LEU A 440 -13.31 -3.22 -15.25
C LEU A 440 -14.45 -4.13 -15.73
N LEU A 441 -14.59 -4.33 -17.05
CA LEU A 441 -15.65 -5.12 -17.63
C LEU A 441 -15.08 -6.37 -18.31
N PRO A 442 -15.70 -7.56 -18.10
CA PRO A 442 -15.29 -8.79 -18.77
C PRO A 442 -15.50 -8.69 -20.28
N GLU A 443 -14.62 -9.30 -21.05
CA GLU A 443 -14.64 -9.41 -22.51
C GLU A 443 -14.69 -8.05 -23.25
N SER A 444 -14.39 -6.95 -22.55
CA SER A 444 -14.37 -5.61 -23.13
C SER A 444 -12.99 -5.23 -23.66
N ASN A 445 -12.98 -4.52 -24.79
CA ASN A 445 -11.78 -3.88 -25.35
C ASN A 445 -11.86 -2.35 -25.31
N ASN A 446 -12.83 -1.77 -24.59
CA ASN A 446 -12.97 -0.33 -24.47
C ASN A 446 -13.33 0.08 -23.04
N VAL A 447 -12.94 1.29 -22.66
CA VAL A 447 -13.28 1.93 -21.39
C VAL A 447 -13.94 3.27 -21.67
N HIS A 448 -15.13 3.49 -21.12
CA HIS A 448 -15.79 4.79 -21.16
C HIS A 448 -15.26 5.63 -20.00
N ALA A 449 -14.36 6.57 -20.28
CA ALA A 449 -13.62 7.31 -19.26
C ALA A 449 -13.76 8.81 -19.43
N TYR A 450 -13.90 9.53 -18.32
CA TYR A 450 -13.84 10.97 -18.27
C TYR A 450 -12.39 11.44 -18.31
N ILE A 451 -12.07 12.34 -19.24
CA ILE A 451 -10.77 13.01 -19.28
C ILE A 451 -10.99 14.47 -18.91
N PRO A 452 -10.56 14.94 -17.72
CA PRO A 452 -10.74 16.31 -17.29
C PRO A 452 -10.10 17.32 -18.25
N GLN A 453 -10.57 18.58 -18.21
CA GLN A 453 -10.01 19.66 -19.03
C GLN A 453 -8.55 19.96 -18.65
N ASP A 454 -7.62 19.38 -19.39
CA ASP A 454 -6.19 19.63 -19.29
C ASP A 454 -5.49 19.09 -20.55
N VAL A 455 -4.18 19.31 -20.63
CA VAL A 455 -3.31 18.57 -21.54
C VAL A 455 -2.97 17.23 -20.89
N TRP A 456 -3.22 16.14 -21.60
CA TRP A 456 -2.91 14.78 -21.18
C TRP A 456 -2.01 14.12 -22.21
N TYR A 457 -1.17 13.20 -21.77
CA TYR A 457 -0.30 12.42 -22.64
C TYR A 457 -0.48 10.94 -22.32
N GLU A 458 -0.83 10.12 -23.32
CA GLU A 458 -0.92 8.68 -23.12
C GLU A 458 0.44 8.12 -22.66
N PHE A 459 0.44 7.29 -21.62
CA PHE A 459 1.64 6.65 -21.08
C PHE A 459 1.64 5.16 -21.44
N PRO A 460 2.76 4.60 -21.96
CA PRO A 460 4.08 5.23 -22.13
C PRO A 460 4.33 5.89 -23.49
N SER A 461 3.38 5.84 -24.45
CA SER A 461 3.59 6.29 -25.85
C SER A 461 4.05 7.75 -25.92
N GLY A 462 3.39 8.63 -25.18
CA GLY A 462 3.57 10.07 -25.17
C GLY A 462 2.60 10.82 -26.09
N VAL A 463 1.61 10.14 -26.67
CA VAL A 463 0.63 10.75 -27.59
C VAL A 463 -0.18 11.81 -26.85
N LYS A 464 -0.18 13.04 -27.38
CA LYS A 464 -0.85 14.19 -26.76
C LYS A 464 -2.38 14.15 -27.00
N LEU A 465 -3.12 14.36 -25.93
CA LEU A 465 -4.57 14.53 -25.88
C LEU A 465 -4.90 15.88 -25.23
N ASN A 466 -5.45 16.83 -26.01
CA ASN A 466 -5.97 18.08 -25.46
C ASN A 466 -7.44 17.87 -25.09
N SER A 467 -7.73 17.67 -23.81
CA SER A 467 -9.09 17.44 -23.36
C SER A 467 -9.80 18.74 -23.02
N VAL A 468 -11.10 18.78 -23.30
CA VAL A 468 -12.01 19.87 -22.91
C VAL A 468 -12.93 19.47 -21.75
N GLY A 469 -12.68 18.33 -21.10
CA GLY A 469 -13.51 17.84 -19.99
C GLY A 469 -14.73 17.06 -20.47
N LEU A 470 -14.54 15.85 -20.97
CA LEU A 470 -15.63 15.01 -21.48
C LEU A 470 -15.33 13.52 -21.33
N PHE A 471 -16.38 12.70 -21.41
CA PHE A 471 -16.26 11.25 -21.52
C PHE A 471 -15.86 10.85 -22.95
N ILE A 472 -14.90 9.94 -23.08
CA ILE A 472 -14.50 9.31 -24.33
C ILE A 472 -14.40 7.79 -24.18
N ASP A 473 -14.58 7.08 -25.29
CA ASP A 473 -14.27 5.66 -25.38
C ASP A 473 -12.79 5.47 -25.70
N LEU A 474 -12.06 4.88 -24.76
CA LEU A 474 -10.65 4.55 -24.87
C LEU A 474 -10.48 3.08 -25.26
N TYR A 475 -9.70 2.83 -26.31
CA TYR A 475 -9.30 1.46 -26.67
C TYR A 475 -8.42 0.85 -25.57
N ALA A 476 -8.87 -0.27 -25.00
CA ALA A 476 -8.29 -0.98 -23.87
C ALA A 476 -8.30 -2.51 -24.10
N PRO A 477 -7.57 -3.03 -25.11
CA PRO A 477 -7.43 -4.48 -25.29
C PRO A 477 -6.79 -5.13 -24.07
N ILE A 478 -6.83 -6.45 -23.97
CA ILE A 478 -6.30 -7.19 -22.80
C ILE A 478 -4.84 -6.84 -22.47
N SER A 479 -4.04 -6.49 -23.48
CA SER A 479 -2.63 -6.08 -23.34
C SER A 479 -2.42 -4.65 -22.86
N LYS A 480 -3.47 -3.86 -22.61
CA LYS A 480 -3.37 -2.43 -22.32
C LYS A 480 -4.29 -1.98 -21.20
N ILE A 481 -3.70 -1.24 -20.26
CA ILE A 481 -4.39 -0.33 -19.34
C ILE A 481 -4.18 1.12 -19.80
N ASN A 482 -5.21 1.95 -19.73
CA ASN A 482 -5.10 3.35 -20.13
C ASN A 482 -4.58 4.19 -18.97
N ILE A 483 -3.45 4.85 -19.19
CA ILE A 483 -2.82 5.78 -18.25
C ILE A 483 -2.49 7.05 -19.01
N HIS A 484 -2.78 8.19 -18.42
CA HIS A 484 -2.47 9.49 -19.00
C HIS A 484 -1.67 10.35 -18.03
N VAL A 485 -0.55 10.88 -18.48
CA VAL A 485 0.28 11.83 -17.75
C VAL A 485 -0.27 13.23 -17.97
N ARG A 486 -0.57 13.94 -16.89
CA ARG A 486 -1.03 15.33 -16.91
C ARG A 486 0.11 16.26 -17.33
N GLY A 487 -0.16 17.19 -18.24
CA GLY A 487 0.76 18.26 -18.60
C GLY A 487 1.07 19.15 -17.40
N GLY A 488 2.30 19.64 -17.30
CA GLY A 488 2.76 20.41 -16.15
C GLY A 488 3.52 19.61 -15.10
N PHE A 489 3.72 18.30 -15.30
CA PHE A 489 4.37 17.42 -14.34
C PHE A 489 5.65 16.78 -14.87
N ILE A 490 6.62 16.61 -13.98
CA ILE A 490 7.86 15.85 -14.20
C ILE A 490 7.84 14.65 -13.26
N ILE A 491 7.91 13.45 -13.81
CA ILE A 491 7.85 12.20 -13.05
C ILE A 491 9.26 11.59 -13.01
N PRO A 492 9.88 11.47 -11.83
CA PRO A 492 11.10 10.70 -11.68
C PRO A 492 10.83 9.21 -11.77
N MET A 493 11.65 8.54 -12.56
CA MET A 493 11.57 7.11 -12.82
C MET A 493 12.96 6.50 -12.66
N GLN A 494 13.04 5.18 -12.60
CA GLN A 494 14.31 4.44 -12.53
C GLN A 494 14.28 3.24 -13.48
N ILE A 495 15.43 2.84 -14.00
CA ILE A 495 15.54 1.58 -14.74
C ILE A 495 15.25 0.43 -13.74
N PRO A 496 14.21 -0.39 -13.97
CA PRO A 496 13.86 -1.47 -13.05
C PRO A 496 14.99 -2.50 -12.87
N GLY A 497 15.08 -3.07 -11.67
CA GLY A 497 15.85 -4.30 -11.41
C GLY A 497 14.92 -5.47 -11.11
N ASP A 498 15.49 -6.63 -10.78
CA ASP A 498 14.75 -7.85 -10.42
C ASP A 498 13.96 -7.68 -9.11
N ASN A 499 14.43 -6.80 -8.23
CA ASN A 499 13.70 -6.30 -7.07
C ASN A 499 14.15 -4.87 -6.75
N LEU A 500 13.50 -4.22 -5.79
CA LEU A 500 13.80 -2.84 -5.44
C LEU A 500 15.15 -2.67 -4.76
N VAL A 501 15.64 -3.67 -4.02
CA VAL A 501 16.97 -3.63 -3.39
C VAL A 501 18.06 -3.59 -4.45
N LEU A 502 18.02 -4.52 -5.40
CA LEU A 502 18.99 -4.64 -6.49
C LEU A 502 18.83 -3.50 -7.51
N GLY A 503 17.61 -3.02 -7.72
CA GLY A 503 17.31 -1.93 -8.65
C GLY A 503 17.60 -0.52 -8.13
N ARG A 504 17.74 -0.32 -6.80
CA ARG A 504 17.84 1.02 -6.18
C ARG A 504 19.01 1.86 -6.70
N GLY A 505 20.09 1.23 -7.11
CA GLY A 505 21.29 1.89 -7.65
C GLY A 505 21.25 2.15 -9.15
N ASN A 506 20.22 1.69 -9.86
CA ASN A 506 20.13 1.83 -11.31
C ASN A 506 19.96 3.31 -11.72
N PRO A 507 20.33 3.68 -12.95
CA PRO A 507 20.15 5.04 -13.43
C PRO A 507 18.67 5.48 -13.41
N PHE A 508 18.48 6.75 -13.06
CA PHE A 508 17.20 7.42 -13.12
C PHE A 508 16.86 7.82 -14.55
N THR A 509 15.57 7.97 -14.81
CA THR A 509 15.04 8.60 -16.00
C THR A 509 13.98 9.65 -15.60
N LEU A 510 13.76 10.66 -16.44
CA LEU A 510 12.71 11.66 -16.22
C LEU A 510 11.70 11.64 -17.36
N LEU A 511 10.42 11.58 -17.01
CA LEU A 511 9.32 11.86 -17.94
C LEU A 511 8.81 13.28 -17.70
N VAL A 512 8.98 14.16 -18.70
CA VAL A 512 8.61 15.57 -18.62
C VAL A 512 7.41 15.82 -19.51
N ALA A 513 6.24 16.05 -18.93
CA ALA A 513 5.00 16.35 -19.67
C ALA A 513 4.76 17.86 -19.70
N GLN A 514 4.87 18.49 -20.88
CA GLN A 514 4.66 19.94 -20.99
C GLN A 514 3.21 20.32 -20.72
N SER A 515 2.99 21.38 -19.93
CA SER A 515 1.68 22.04 -19.88
C SER A 515 1.39 22.79 -21.18
N GLN A 516 0.19 23.36 -21.29
CA GLN A 516 -0.14 24.29 -22.36
C GLN A 516 0.78 25.53 -22.41
N SER A 517 1.34 25.93 -21.26
CA SER A 517 2.31 27.03 -21.13
C SER A 517 3.76 26.59 -21.28
N GLY A 518 4.03 25.35 -21.65
CA GLY A 518 5.39 24.84 -21.86
C GLY A 518 6.19 24.65 -20.58
N SER A 519 5.52 24.65 -19.43
CA SER A 519 6.15 24.47 -18.12
C SER A 519 5.85 23.09 -17.57
N ALA A 520 6.71 22.59 -16.70
CA ALA A 520 6.44 21.39 -15.91
C ALA A 520 7.26 21.40 -14.62
N ASN A 521 6.76 20.80 -13.55
CA ASN A 521 7.47 20.70 -12.27
C ASN A 521 7.37 19.29 -11.70
N GLY A 522 8.39 18.90 -10.93
CA GLY A 522 8.41 17.64 -10.20
C GLY A 522 9.45 17.68 -9.11
N ASN A 523 9.46 16.64 -8.28
CA ASN A 523 10.42 16.49 -7.20
C ASN A 523 10.79 15.01 -7.03
N LEU A 524 11.91 14.78 -6.35
CA LEU A 524 12.39 13.44 -5.99
C LEU A 524 12.90 13.47 -4.55
N PHE A 525 12.31 12.64 -3.70
CA PHE A 525 12.84 12.30 -2.38
C PHE A 525 13.57 10.97 -2.43
N TRP A 526 14.75 10.89 -1.83
CA TRP A 526 15.57 9.68 -1.86
C TRP A 526 16.51 9.57 -0.66
N ASP A 527 16.37 8.54 0.15
CA ASP A 527 17.20 8.24 1.34
C ASP A 527 17.77 6.83 1.26
N ASP A 528 18.07 6.16 2.38
CA ASP A 528 18.52 4.77 2.39
C ASP A 528 17.38 3.75 2.16
N GLY A 529 16.12 4.16 2.31
CA GLY A 529 14.95 3.32 2.11
C GLY A 529 14.46 2.61 3.37
N GLU A 530 15.17 2.68 4.50
CA GLU A 530 14.83 1.84 5.66
C GLU A 530 15.17 2.44 7.03
N SER A 531 15.98 3.49 7.14
CA SER A 531 16.28 4.10 8.45
C SER A 531 15.03 4.73 9.07
N ILE A 532 14.88 4.53 10.38
CA ILE A 532 13.72 5.01 11.14
C ILE A 532 13.59 6.54 11.08
N ASP A 533 14.70 7.26 11.13
CA ASP A 533 14.76 8.70 11.39
C ASP A 533 15.52 9.48 10.31
N SER A 534 15.63 8.96 9.08
CA SER A 534 16.38 9.61 8.00
C SER A 534 15.84 11.00 7.68
N ILE A 535 14.52 11.22 7.82
CA ILE A 535 13.86 12.50 7.56
C ILE A 535 14.20 13.50 8.67
N GLU A 536 14.09 13.08 9.93
CA GLU A 536 14.37 13.89 11.13
C GLU A 536 15.85 14.28 11.20
N THR A 537 16.75 13.33 10.91
CA THR A 537 18.21 13.53 10.88
C THR A 537 18.70 14.17 9.58
N LYS A 538 17.81 14.35 8.60
CA LYS A 538 18.09 14.88 7.27
C LYS A 538 19.13 14.10 6.46
N ILE A 539 19.23 12.79 6.67
CA ILE A 539 20.07 11.87 5.89
C ILE A 539 19.27 11.41 4.67
N TYR A 540 19.06 12.34 3.74
CA TYR A 540 18.38 12.09 2.48
C TYR A 540 18.86 13.07 1.40
N ASN A 541 18.41 12.83 0.17
CA ASN A 541 18.53 13.72 -0.96
C ASN A 541 17.12 14.20 -1.37
N TYR A 542 17.01 15.48 -1.70
CA TYR A 542 15.77 16.06 -2.19
C TYR A 542 16.07 16.95 -3.38
N LEU A 543 15.44 16.67 -4.51
CA LEU A 543 15.67 17.36 -5.77
C LEU A 543 14.37 17.94 -6.30
N GLU A 544 14.47 19.08 -6.96
CA GLU A 544 13.40 19.71 -7.71
C GLU A 544 13.75 19.76 -9.19
N PHE A 545 12.75 19.45 -10.02
CA PHE A 545 12.82 19.52 -11.46
C PHE A 545 11.89 20.62 -11.95
N SER A 546 12.37 21.46 -12.85
CA SER A 546 11.55 22.51 -13.46
C SER A 546 11.85 22.63 -14.95
N LEU A 547 10.81 22.66 -15.76
CA LEU A 547 10.87 23.04 -17.16
C LEU A 547 10.31 24.46 -17.29
N THR A 548 11.10 25.36 -17.85
CA THR A 548 10.71 26.74 -18.16
C THR A 548 10.87 27.05 -19.64
N ASP A 549 10.16 28.08 -20.11
CA ASP A 549 10.32 28.68 -21.44
C ASP A 549 10.19 27.69 -22.60
N PHE A 550 9.38 26.62 -22.44
CA PHE A 550 9.18 25.54 -23.40
C PHE A 550 10.43 24.71 -23.75
N ASN A 551 11.62 25.06 -23.23
CA ASN A 551 12.86 24.52 -23.76
C ASN A 551 14.02 24.33 -22.78
N LYS A 552 13.85 24.65 -21.48
CA LYS A 552 14.92 24.54 -20.50
C LYS A 552 14.48 23.74 -19.28
N LEU A 553 14.96 22.50 -19.19
CA LEU A 553 14.86 21.67 -18.00
C LEU A 553 16.03 21.98 -17.05
N THR A 554 15.70 22.23 -15.79
CA THR A 554 16.64 22.47 -14.70
C THR A 554 16.43 21.44 -13.60
N ILE A 555 17.53 20.88 -13.10
CA ILE A 555 17.58 19.94 -11.98
C ILE A 555 18.33 20.64 -10.84
N ASN A 556 17.62 20.87 -9.74
CA ASN A 556 18.14 21.55 -8.56
C ASN A 556 18.19 20.57 -7.38
N THR A 557 19.35 20.40 -6.78
CA THR A 557 19.51 19.63 -5.55
C THR A 557 19.31 20.54 -4.36
N LEU A 558 18.25 20.33 -3.58
CA LEU A 558 17.96 21.12 -2.38
C LEU A 558 18.61 20.53 -1.11
N VAL A 559 18.65 19.19 -1.03
CA VAL A 559 19.31 18.45 0.04
C VAL A 559 20.13 17.33 -0.60
N SER A 560 21.36 17.12 -0.11
CA SER A 560 22.31 16.16 -0.69
C SER A 560 23.14 15.46 0.39
N ASN A 561 22.49 14.94 1.43
CA ASN A 561 23.16 14.42 2.62
C ASN A 561 23.32 12.89 2.62
N TYR A 562 22.72 12.18 1.66
CA TYR A 562 22.83 10.74 1.52
C TYR A 562 23.72 10.38 0.33
N LYS A 563 24.76 9.56 0.54
CA LYS A 563 25.88 9.40 -0.41
C LYS A 563 26.22 7.95 -0.77
N ASP A 564 25.41 6.98 -0.36
CA ASP A 564 25.79 5.56 -0.47
C ASP A 564 25.80 5.03 -1.91
N PHE A 565 25.13 5.71 -2.85
CA PHE A 565 25.30 5.46 -4.29
C PHE A 565 25.18 6.75 -5.12
N ALA A 566 25.73 6.68 -6.33
CA ALA A 566 25.67 7.76 -7.30
C ALA A 566 24.27 7.84 -7.92
N MET A 567 23.59 8.98 -7.79
CA MET A 567 22.32 9.23 -8.47
C MET A 567 22.59 9.76 -9.88
N ARG A 568 22.58 8.85 -10.87
CA ARG A 568 22.82 9.16 -12.28
C ARG A 568 21.51 9.27 -13.04
N LEU A 569 21.35 10.35 -13.82
CA LEU A 569 20.27 10.49 -14.78
C LEU A 569 20.77 10.06 -16.16
N ASP A 570 20.17 9.03 -16.73
CA ASP A 570 20.56 8.47 -18.03
C ASP A 570 19.68 8.96 -19.18
N LEU A 571 18.37 9.10 -18.94
CA LEU A 571 17.40 9.44 -19.99
C LEU A 571 16.39 10.48 -19.53
N VAL A 572 16.10 11.44 -20.40
CA VAL A 572 14.97 12.38 -20.26
C VAL A 572 14.08 12.28 -21.49
N LYS A 573 12.81 11.95 -21.28
CA LYS A 573 11.75 11.95 -22.30
C LYS A 573 10.86 13.18 -22.09
N ILE A 574 10.86 14.11 -23.03
CA ILE A 574 10.06 15.34 -23.00
C ILE A 574 8.91 15.22 -23.99
N LEU A 575 7.68 15.35 -23.50
CA LEU A 575 6.44 15.23 -24.27
C LEU A 575 5.89 16.60 -24.63
N GLY A 576 5.38 16.76 -25.86
CA GLY A 576 4.73 17.99 -26.33
C GLY A 576 5.70 19.06 -26.83
N VAL A 577 6.91 18.69 -27.23
CA VAL A 577 7.84 19.60 -27.90
C VAL A 577 7.33 19.84 -29.31
N ASN A 578 6.54 20.89 -29.52
CA ASN A 578 5.76 21.09 -30.76
C ASN A 578 6.54 21.66 -31.95
N LYS A 579 7.80 22.05 -31.75
CA LYS A 579 8.68 22.58 -32.81
C LYS A 579 9.87 21.66 -33.01
N PHE A 580 10.37 21.59 -34.25
CA PHE A 580 11.49 20.73 -34.60
C PHE A 580 12.75 21.09 -33.81
N VAL A 581 13.32 20.12 -33.09
CA VAL A 581 14.52 20.32 -32.29
C VAL A 581 15.76 20.30 -33.18
N THR A 582 16.52 21.38 -33.16
CA THR A 582 17.73 21.58 -33.99
C THR A 582 19.02 21.30 -33.24
N ASN A 583 19.05 21.57 -31.94
CA ASN A 583 20.23 21.35 -31.09
C ASN A 583 19.79 21.11 -29.64
N VAL A 584 20.59 20.34 -28.92
CA VAL A 584 20.45 20.11 -27.47
C VAL A 584 21.76 20.47 -26.80
N THR A 585 21.67 21.10 -25.63
CA THR A 585 22.81 21.40 -24.77
C THR A 585 22.58 20.83 -23.38
N VAL A 586 23.64 20.29 -22.79
CA VAL A 586 23.70 19.84 -21.40
C VAL A 586 24.74 20.68 -20.68
N ASN A 587 24.33 21.40 -19.64
CA ASN A 587 25.16 22.36 -18.91
C ASN A 587 25.89 23.36 -19.84
N GLY A 588 25.18 23.85 -20.86
CA GLY A 588 25.70 24.81 -21.85
C GLY A 588 26.63 24.23 -22.92
N LYS A 589 26.91 22.92 -22.90
CA LYS A 589 27.72 22.24 -23.92
C LYS A 589 26.82 21.50 -24.90
N ILE A 590 27.15 21.56 -26.20
CA ILE A 590 26.45 20.83 -27.25
C ILE A 590 26.43 19.34 -26.93
N TYR A 591 25.27 18.70 -27.08
CA TYR A 591 25.04 17.31 -26.78
C TYR A 591 24.38 16.61 -27.98
N SER A 592 24.98 15.51 -28.44
CA SER A 592 24.59 14.85 -29.70
C SER A 592 23.58 13.72 -29.53
N ASN A 593 23.46 13.14 -28.33
CA ASN A 593 22.65 11.94 -28.11
C ASN A 593 21.20 12.33 -27.79
N PHE A 594 20.49 12.75 -28.83
CA PHE A 594 19.05 13.02 -28.74
C PHE A 594 18.32 12.55 -29.99
N LEU A 595 17.04 12.22 -29.82
CA LEU A 595 16.11 11.90 -30.88
C LEU A 595 14.88 12.80 -30.75
N TYR A 596 14.42 13.35 -31.87
CA TYR A 596 13.15 14.08 -31.91
C TYR A 596 12.20 13.39 -32.89
N ASN A 597 11.09 12.90 -32.36
CA ASN A 597 10.00 12.32 -33.14
C ASN A 597 9.01 13.43 -33.49
N ILE A 598 8.96 13.80 -34.78
CA ILE A 598 8.11 14.90 -35.27
C ILE A 598 6.61 14.55 -35.15
N PRO A 599 6.12 13.39 -35.64
CA PRO A 599 4.71 13.02 -35.49
C PRO A 599 4.21 13.08 -34.04
N ASP A 600 4.99 12.57 -33.10
CA ASP A 600 4.57 12.42 -31.71
C ASP A 600 4.92 13.63 -30.82
N GLN A 601 5.72 14.57 -31.33
CA GLN A 601 6.21 15.76 -30.60
C GLN A 601 7.00 15.38 -29.33
N ILE A 602 7.88 14.39 -29.46
CA ILE A 602 8.65 13.83 -28.34
C ILE A 602 10.15 14.05 -28.58
N LEU A 603 10.81 14.67 -27.61
CA LEU A 603 12.27 14.74 -27.52
C LEU A 603 12.76 13.70 -26.51
N VAL A 604 13.69 12.85 -26.92
CA VAL A 604 14.39 11.91 -26.03
C VAL A 604 15.86 12.30 -26.00
N VAL A 605 16.37 12.63 -24.83
CA VAL A 605 17.81 12.83 -24.58
C VAL A 605 18.29 11.64 -23.76
N TYR A 606 19.30 10.91 -24.25
CA TYR A 606 19.71 9.62 -23.68
C TYR A 606 21.22 9.51 -23.51
N ALA A 607 21.68 8.47 -22.80
CA ALA A 607 23.08 8.23 -22.47
C ALA A 607 23.73 9.40 -21.72
N LEU A 608 22.96 10.09 -20.88
CA LEU A 608 23.36 11.35 -20.23
C LEU A 608 24.44 11.17 -19.17
N ASP A 609 24.38 10.09 -18.39
CA ASP A 609 25.22 9.83 -17.20
C ASP A 609 25.40 11.05 -16.27
N LEU A 610 24.34 11.85 -16.15
CA LEU A 610 24.39 13.14 -15.48
C LEU A 610 24.30 12.95 -13.96
N ASP A 611 25.24 13.53 -13.21
CA ASP A 611 25.20 13.51 -11.75
C ASP A 611 24.09 14.44 -11.24
N MET A 612 23.03 13.85 -10.71
CA MET A 612 21.86 14.58 -10.19
C MET A 612 22.15 15.31 -8.88
N LEU A 613 23.24 14.96 -8.18
CA LEU A 613 23.62 15.55 -6.88
C LEU A 613 24.76 16.57 -7.00
N ALA A 614 25.08 16.99 -8.21
CA ALA A 614 26.09 18.01 -8.45
C ALA A 614 25.76 19.32 -7.71
N GLN A 615 26.80 20.01 -7.20
CA GLN A 615 26.64 21.25 -6.41
C GLN A 615 25.99 22.39 -7.21
N SER A 616 26.24 22.44 -8.53
CA SER A 616 25.59 23.39 -9.42
C SER A 616 24.34 22.77 -10.04
N SER A 617 23.28 23.56 -10.21
CA SER A 617 22.10 23.17 -10.99
C SER A 617 22.50 22.58 -12.33
N GLN A 618 21.96 21.41 -12.66
CA GLN A 618 22.15 20.80 -13.96
C GLN A 618 21.07 21.30 -14.92
N THR A 619 21.42 21.52 -16.19
CA THR A 619 20.48 22.06 -17.18
C THR A 619 20.52 21.26 -18.48
N ILE A 620 19.35 20.94 -19.03
CA ILE A 620 19.17 20.40 -20.37
C ILE A 620 18.31 21.40 -21.14
N GLN A 621 18.85 21.96 -22.21
CA GLN A 621 18.17 22.99 -23.00
C GLN A 621 18.21 22.64 -24.49
N TRP A 622 17.12 22.90 -25.21
CA TRP A 622 17.06 22.68 -26.65
C TRP A 622 16.66 23.93 -27.44
N THR A 623 17.12 24.02 -28.68
CA THR A 623 16.70 25.04 -29.63
C THR A 623 15.79 24.42 -30.67
N THR A 624 14.76 25.17 -31.07
CA THR A 624 13.81 24.72 -32.07
C THR A 624 13.93 25.54 -33.35
N SER A 625 13.49 24.98 -34.48
CA SER A 625 13.35 25.74 -35.72
C SER A 625 12.43 26.94 -35.49
N THR A 626 12.79 28.10 -36.05
CA THR A 626 11.99 29.34 -35.99
C THR A 626 10.56 29.11 -36.44
#